data_AF-A0A0B7MXN3-F1
#
_entry.id   AF-A0A0B7MXN3-F1
#
_cell.length_a   1.000
_cell.length_b   1.000
_cell.length_c   1.000
_cell.angle_alpha   90.00
_cell.angle_beta   90.00
_cell.angle_gamma   90.00
#
_symmetry.space_group_name_H-M   'P 1'
#
loop_
_entity.id
_entity.type
_entity.pdbx_description
1 polymer ?
#
loop_
_entity_poly.entity_id
_entity_poly.type
_entity_poly.pdbx_seq_one_letter_code
_entity_poly.pdbx_strand_id
1 'polypeptide(L)'
;MSSKTWSDSRKPMATRSTPTTHFIEHNQQQLIQDQLHIGDRVQVNNHHGTVRFIGTTKFKAGTWAGIELDSVGSGKNDGSVDGKRYFVCPPKTGLFILAIKVIKQQQHLSLLNRPSTPHHYHQQKSKNLPSFPMEVPPPLPAKINNHDLMSRIKALEQENSELKQAASLMEKKKNERIEQLESTILQVKKASMDSIDILEDIHRQKMQQMAASLEDEKRKVRELLTEQNDLRKAGLEAIESYESTLAGFEKSKLKSRQIWDLERKKMQDEQDAMLKSHHQQVRLLLQDIDTLEMVLHDKMTKEVDLVDSLKREKQNNSLLTTELKGIKFQLKISTNFTAGSDGAAAANYHRWSIRDKLDTPIPEEEEEDNEEDLFNDSIMNICALCEQKGHDLIQCHILNNQQQRQQII
;
A
#
# COMPACT_ATOMS: atom_id res chain seq x y z
N MET A 1 -28.32 24.37 -9.53
CA MET A 1 -28.81 23.07 -9.03
C MET A 1 -27.71 22.44 -8.20
N SER A 2 -27.98 22.28 -6.89
CA SER A 2 -27.24 21.59 -5.82
C SER A 2 -25.76 21.19 -6.03
N SER A 3 -24.86 21.93 -5.39
CA SER A 3 -23.47 21.55 -5.15
C SER A 3 -23.39 20.75 -3.84
N LYS A 4 -23.13 19.44 -3.91
CA LYS A 4 -22.82 18.61 -2.73
C LYS A 4 -21.30 18.49 -2.58
N THR A 5 -20.77 19.12 -1.54
CA THR A 5 -19.39 18.98 -1.08
C THR A 5 -19.20 17.62 -0.41
N TRP A 6 -18.28 16.79 -0.90
CA TRP A 6 -17.83 15.58 -0.24
C TRP A 6 -16.49 15.87 0.45
N SER A 7 -16.53 16.04 1.76
CA SER A 7 -15.35 15.95 2.63
C SER A 7 -15.16 14.48 3.00
N ASP A 8 -14.04 13.85 2.64
CA ASP A 8 -13.69 12.56 3.22
C ASP A 8 -12.25 12.48 3.70
N SER A 9 -12.14 12.07 4.95
CA SER A 9 -10.95 11.95 5.76
C SER A 9 -10.22 10.67 5.41
N ARG A 10 -9.10 10.77 4.67
CA ARG A 10 -8.22 9.60 4.47
C ARG A 10 -7.37 9.35 5.72
N LYS A 11 -7.88 8.50 6.61
CA LYS A 11 -7.05 7.71 7.54
C LYS A 11 -6.17 6.73 6.72
N PRO A 12 -4.95 6.41 7.18
CA PRO A 12 -4.12 5.40 6.52
C PRO A 12 -4.81 4.03 6.58
N MET A 13 -4.92 3.37 5.43
CA MET A 13 -5.47 2.01 5.32
C MET A 13 -4.58 1.05 6.11
N ALA A 14 -5.11 0.51 7.21
CA ALA A 14 -4.61 -0.71 7.79
C ALA A 14 -4.65 -1.82 6.72
N THR A 15 -3.52 -2.49 6.50
CA THR A 15 -3.40 -3.68 5.65
C THR A 15 -4.36 -4.76 6.17
N ARG A 16 -5.52 -4.88 5.53
CA ARG A 16 -6.52 -5.89 5.85
C ARG A 16 -6.20 -7.11 5.00
N SER A 17 -5.60 -8.12 5.61
CA SER A 17 -5.39 -9.44 5.01
C SER A 17 -6.72 -9.99 4.48
N THR A 18 -6.72 -10.54 3.26
CA THR A 18 -7.94 -11.03 2.60
C THR A 18 -8.51 -12.26 3.32
N PRO A 19 -9.84 -12.49 3.30
CA PRO A 19 -10.45 -13.67 3.92
C PRO A 19 -9.84 -14.99 3.41
N THR A 20 -9.41 -15.01 2.14
CA THR A 20 -8.78 -16.16 1.48
C THR A 20 -7.38 -16.47 2.04
N THR A 21 -6.59 -15.46 2.42
CA THR A 21 -5.28 -15.71 3.07
C THR A 21 -5.46 -16.29 4.46
N HIS A 22 -6.47 -15.82 5.20
CA HIS A 22 -6.78 -16.34 6.53
C HIS A 22 -7.29 -17.80 6.48
N PHE A 23 -8.04 -18.19 5.45
CA PHE A 23 -8.51 -19.57 5.23
C PHE A 23 -7.38 -20.52 4.80
N ILE A 24 -6.49 -20.09 3.91
CA ILE A 24 -5.36 -20.91 3.45
C ILE A 24 -4.34 -21.10 4.59
N GLU A 25 -4.03 -20.06 5.35
CA GLU A 25 -3.13 -20.16 6.50
C GLU A 25 -3.69 -21.04 7.62
N HIS A 26 -5.00 -20.94 7.91
CA HIS A 26 -5.66 -21.76 8.93
C HIS A 26 -5.73 -23.25 8.52
N ASN A 27 -6.00 -23.54 7.24
CA ASN A 27 -6.06 -24.90 6.73
C ASN A 27 -4.66 -25.53 6.58
N GLN A 28 -3.63 -24.73 6.23
CA GLN A 28 -2.23 -25.16 6.29
C GLN A 28 -1.76 -25.41 7.72
N GLN A 29 -2.19 -24.60 8.70
CA GLN A 29 -1.89 -24.82 10.11
C GLN A 29 -2.49 -26.13 10.61
N GLN A 30 -3.75 -26.44 10.26
CA GLN A 30 -4.39 -27.72 10.61
C GLN A 30 -3.70 -28.94 9.94
N LEU A 31 -3.36 -28.87 8.66
CA LEU A 31 -2.68 -29.98 7.96
C LEU A 31 -1.26 -30.28 8.50
N ILE A 32 -0.53 -29.25 8.95
CA ILE A 32 0.80 -29.42 9.57
C ILE A 32 0.64 -30.03 10.97
N GLN A 33 -0.40 -29.63 11.70
CA GLN A 33 -0.69 -30.13 13.05
C GLN A 33 -1.12 -31.60 13.03
N ASP A 34 -1.78 -32.06 11.95
CA ASP A 34 -2.12 -33.48 11.75
C ASP A 34 -0.91 -34.36 11.38
N GLN A 35 0.21 -33.78 10.92
CA GLN A 35 1.40 -34.53 10.47
C GLN A 35 2.62 -34.42 11.39
N LEU A 36 2.73 -33.37 12.20
CA LEU A 36 3.90 -33.10 13.05
C LEU A 36 3.49 -32.56 14.41
N HIS A 37 3.96 -33.21 15.47
CA HIS A 37 3.66 -32.85 16.86
C HIS A 37 4.93 -32.53 17.65
N ILE A 38 4.78 -31.72 18.70
CA ILE A 38 5.87 -31.53 19.68
C ILE A 38 6.20 -32.88 20.32
N GLY A 39 7.48 -33.21 20.38
CA GLY A 39 7.99 -34.52 20.82
C GLY A 39 8.27 -35.50 19.68
N ASP A 40 7.83 -35.23 18.46
CA ASP A 40 8.13 -36.11 17.32
C ASP A 40 9.63 -36.14 17.01
N ARG A 41 10.09 -37.34 16.62
CA ARG A 41 11.44 -37.59 16.12
C ARG A 41 11.50 -37.25 14.65
N VAL A 42 12.48 -36.45 14.26
CA VAL A 42 12.59 -35.88 12.91
C VAL A 42 14.03 -35.90 12.43
N GLN A 43 14.19 -35.95 11.11
CA GLN A 43 15.49 -35.83 10.46
C GLN A 43 15.52 -34.58 9.59
N VAL A 44 16.54 -33.74 9.79
CA VAL A 44 16.75 -32.51 9.03
C VAL A 44 18.22 -32.40 8.65
N ASN A 45 18.52 -32.36 7.35
CA ASN A 45 19.89 -32.22 6.81
C ASN A 45 20.88 -33.20 7.46
N ASN A 46 20.53 -34.49 7.51
CA ASN A 46 21.30 -35.58 8.15
C ASN A 46 21.47 -35.49 9.67
N HIS A 47 20.85 -34.50 10.34
CA HIS A 47 20.81 -34.42 11.78
C HIS A 47 19.48 -34.96 12.31
N HIS A 48 19.55 -35.64 13.43
CA HIS A 48 18.39 -36.15 14.15
C HIS A 48 18.04 -35.18 15.27
N GLY A 49 16.75 -35.04 15.54
CA GLY A 49 16.31 -34.17 16.61
C GLY A 49 14.86 -34.41 17.00
N THR A 50 14.46 -33.66 18.00
CA THR A 50 13.12 -33.71 18.60
C THR A 50 12.44 -32.36 18.41
N VAL A 51 11.20 -32.37 17.93
CA VAL A 51 10.42 -31.14 17.80
C VAL A 51 10.08 -30.58 19.19
N ARG A 52 10.46 -29.33 19.47
CA ARG A 52 10.19 -28.62 20.74
C ARG A 52 9.24 -27.44 20.60
N PHE A 53 9.05 -26.95 19.37
CA PHE A 53 8.16 -25.83 19.08
C PHE A 53 7.52 -26.03 17.71
N ILE A 54 6.23 -25.68 17.57
CA ILE A 54 5.54 -25.55 16.29
C ILE A 54 4.71 -24.28 16.36
N GLY A 55 4.89 -23.35 15.42
CA GLY A 55 4.08 -22.13 15.37
C GLY A 55 4.69 -20.99 14.56
N THR A 56 4.04 -19.83 14.62
CA THR A 56 4.53 -18.61 13.97
C THR A 56 5.71 -18.00 14.72
N THR A 57 6.57 -17.27 14.02
CA THR A 57 7.78 -16.67 14.60
C THR A 57 7.83 -15.17 14.35
N LYS A 58 8.59 -14.44 15.18
CA LYS A 58 8.83 -13.01 14.97
C LYS A 58 9.84 -12.74 13.85
N PHE A 59 10.78 -13.64 13.62
CA PHE A 59 11.86 -13.41 12.67
C PHE A 59 11.41 -13.61 11.22
N LYS A 60 10.48 -14.54 10.94
CA LYS A 60 9.93 -14.78 9.61
C LYS A 60 8.48 -15.29 9.65
N ALA A 61 7.71 -14.93 8.63
CA ALA A 61 6.34 -15.42 8.43
C ALA A 61 6.28 -16.94 8.15
N GLY A 62 5.09 -17.52 8.30
CA GLY A 62 4.82 -18.96 8.14
C GLY A 62 4.88 -19.76 9.44
N THR A 63 4.56 -21.05 9.36
CA THR A 63 4.65 -22.01 10.47
C THR A 63 6.02 -22.67 10.51
N TRP A 64 6.72 -22.51 11.63
CA TRP A 64 8.06 -23.02 11.86
C TRP A 64 8.06 -24.11 12.92
N ALA A 65 8.92 -25.11 12.72
CA ALA A 65 9.28 -26.09 13.72
C ALA A 65 10.63 -25.70 14.35
N GLY A 66 10.65 -25.59 15.67
CA GLY A 66 11.86 -25.51 16.47
C GLY A 66 12.27 -26.91 16.90
N ILE A 67 13.46 -27.35 16.49
CA ILE A 67 13.97 -28.70 16.70
C ILE A 67 15.19 -28.61 17.60
N GLU A 68 15.19 -29.37 18.68
CA GLU A 68 16.39 -29.64 19.47
C GLU A 68 17.12 -30.81 18.83
N LEU A 69 18.34 -30.57 18.34
CA LEU A 69 19.17 -31.61 17.74
C LEU A 69 19.78 -32.50 18.82
N ASP A 70 19.90 -33.80 18.53
CA ASP A 70 20.48 -34.76 19.49
C ASP A 70 21.96 -34.48 19.76
N SER A 71 22.68 -33.98 18.76
CA SER A 71 24.09 -33.62 18.88
C SER A 71 24.24 -32.18 19.38
N VAL A 72 24.67 -32.02 20.62
CA VAL A 72 24.90 -30.71 21.24
C VAL A 72 25.95 -29.91 20.45
N GLY A 73 25.64 -28.65 20.15
CA GLY A 73 26.55 -27.76 19.41
C GLY A 73 26.40 -27.80 17.88
N SER A 74 25.56 -28.69 17.33
CA SER A 74 25.32 -28.81 15.88
C SER A 74 24.21 -27.90 15.33
N GLY A 75 23.48 -27.21 16.22
CA GLY A 75 22.42 -26.27 15.91
C GLY A 75 22.91 -24.82 15.73
N LYS A 76 21.95 -23.92 15.53
CA LYS A 76 22.21 -22.48 15.28
C LYS A 76 21.83 -21.57 16.45
N ASN A 77 21.02 -22.07 17.38
CA ASN A 77 20.50 -21.29 18.50
C ASN A 77 20.35 -22.14 19.76
N ASP A 78 19.93 -21.53 20.86
CA ASP A 78 19.64 -22.16 22.16
C ASP A 78 18.12 -22.26 22.43
N GLY A 79 17.32 -22.24 21.36
CA GLY A 79 15.87 -22.13 21.40
C GLY A 79 15.33 -20.69 21.41
N SER A 80 16.21 -19.68 21.28
CA SER A 80 15.85 -18.27 21.09
C SER A 80 16.38 -17.69 19.76
N VAL A 81 15.67 -16.70 19.20
CA VAL A 81 16.10 -15.94 18.02
C VAL A 81 15.76 -14.47 18.26
N ASP A 82 16.72 -13.57 18.06
CA ASP A 82 16.59 -12.12 18.28
C ASP A 82 15.99 -11.75 19.64
N GLY A 83 16.45 -12.42 20.70
CA GLY A 83 16.01 -12.19 22.07
C GLY A 83 14.63 -12.75 22.43
N LYS A 84 13.87 -13.31 21.47
CA LYS A 84 12.63 -14.03 21.76
C LYS A 84 12.90 -15.53 21.90
N ARG A 85 12.51 -16.10 23.04
CA ARG A 85 12.59 -17.53 23.33
C ARG A 85 11.33 -18.26 22.85
N TYR A 86 11.52 -19.43 22.23
CA TYR A 86 10.46 -20.31 21.75
C TYR A 86 10.53 -21.68 22.43
N PHE A 87 11.74 -22.19 22.67
CA PHE A 87 11.99 -23.38 23.47
C PHE A 87 13.32 -23.24 24.22
N VAL A 88 13.68 -24.23 25.04
CA VAL A 88 14.94 -24.27 25.77
C VAL A 88 15.72 -25.49 25.31
N CYS A 89 16.98 -25.29 24.94
CA CYS A 89 17.94 -26.35 24.68
C CYS A 89 19.36 -25.81 24.97
N PRO A 90 20.39 -26.67 24.99
CA PRO A 90 21.77 -26.21 25.15
C PRO A 90 22.18 -25.21 24.05
N PRO A 91 23.20 -24.38 24.30
CA PRO A 91 23.72 -23.43 23.30
C PRO A 91 24.06 -24.13 21.98
N LYS A 92 23.72 -23.48 20.86
CA LYS A 92 23.96 -23.99 19.50
C LYS A 92 23.41 -25.41 19.30
N THR A 93 22.22 -25.72 19.81
CA THR A 93 21.60 -27.05 19.68
C THR A 93 20.21 -26.98 19.04
N GLY A 94 19.58 -25.82 19.08
CA GLY A 94 18.30 -25.56 18.43
C GLY A 94 18.45 -25.21 16.95
N LEU A 95 17.46 -25.62 16.16
CA LEU A 95 17.34 -25.30 14.74
C LEU A 95 15.88 -24.94 14.42
N PHE A 96 15.68 -23.87 13.65
CA PHE A 96 14.37 -23.52 13.09
C PHE A 96 14.30 -23.89 11.60
N ILE A 97 13.24 -24.58 11.22
CA ILE A 97 12.93 -24.92 9.83
C ILE A 97 11.42 -24.74 9.58
N LEU A 98 11.03 -24.43 8.35
CA LEU A 98 9.61 -24.43 7.98
C LEU A 98 9.02 -25.81 8.24
N ALA A 99 7.89 -25.87 8.95
CA ALA A 99 7.31 -27.13 9.41
C ALA A 99 6.99 -28.09 8.25
N ILE A 100 6.60 -27.54 7.09
CA ILE A 100 6.35 -28.31 5.85
C ILE A 100 7.58 -29.04 5.28
N LYS A 101 8.80 -28.69 5.73
CA LYS A 101 10.05 -29.31 5.28
C LYS A 101 10.58 -30.36 6.26
N VAL A 102 9.85 -30.60 7.35
CA VAL A 102 10.26 -31.56 8.37
C VAL A 102 9.77 -32.95 7.96
N ILE A 103 10.70 -33.91 7.91
CA ILE A 103 10.38 -35.31 7.64
C ILE A 103 10.33 -36.03 8.99
N LYS A 104 9.14 -36.54 9.34
CA LYS A 104 8.94 -37.36 10.53
C LYS A 104 9.66 -38.69 10.36
N GLN A 105 10.50 -39.06 11.33
CA GLN A 105 11.07 -40.39 11.36
C GLN A 105 9.97 -41.35 11.83
N GLN A 106 9.51 -42.19 10.91
CA GLN A 106 8.64 -43.31 11.26
C GLN A 106 9.42 -44.21 12.21
N GLN A 107 8.99 -44.26 13.47
CA GLN A 107 9.42 -45.32 14.36
C GLN A 107 8.81 -46.59 13.80
N HIS A 108 9.60 -47.38 13.07
CA HIS A 108 9.26 -48.77 12.88
C HIS A 108 9.24 -49.39 14.27
N LEU A 109 8.03 -49.54 14.85
CA LEU A 109 7.80 -50.36 16.03
C LEU A 109 8.48 -51.69 15.74
N SER A 110 9.61 -51.90 16.39
CA SER A 110 10.33 -53.17 16.35
C SER A 110 9.49 -54.15 17.17
N LEU A 111 8.46 -54.71 16.56
CA LEU A 111 7.88 -55.98 16.97
C LEU A 111 8.86 -57.12 16.62
N LEU A 112 10.05 -57.06 17.20
CA LEU A 112 10.92 -58.22 17.32
C LEU A 112 10.48 -59.00 18.56
N ASN A 113 9.33 -59.67 18.42
CA ASN A 113 8.99 -60.85 19.22
C ASN A 113 8.52 -61.92 18.25
N ARG A 114 9.49 -62.52 17.55
CA ARG A 114 9.31 -63.82 16.90
C ARG A 114 10.00 -64.84 17.81
N PRO A 115 9.27 -65.74 18.49
CA PRO A 115 9.88 -66.81 19.24
C PRO A 115 10.76 -67.64 18.30
N SER A 116 12.01 -67.81 18.72
CA SER A 116 12.95 -68.73 18.11
C SER A 116 12.39 -70.15 18.18
N THR A 117 12.29 -70.83 17.04
CA THR A 117 12.33 -72.29 17.00
C THR A 117 13.53 -72.70 16.16
N PRO A 118 14.60 -73.25 16.76
CA PRO A 118 15.68 -73.86 16.03
C PRO A 118 15.19 -75.21 15.49
N HIS A 119 14.77 -75.26 14.23
CA HIS A 119 14.53 -76.54 13.57
C HIS A 119 15.87 -77.10 13.09
N HIS A 120 16.57 -77.72 14.04
CA HIS A 120 17.67 -78.63 13.77
C HIS A 120 17.09 -79.86 13.05
N TYR A 121 17.41 -80.01 11.76
CA TYR A 121 17.10 -81.22 11.01
C TYR A 121 18.08 -82.31 11.47
N HIS A 122 17.78 -82.93 12.61
CA HIS A 122 18.50 -84.11 13.05
C HIS A 122 17.96 -85.32 12.26
N GLN A 123 18.70 -85.69 11.23
CA GLN A 123 18.54 -86.90 10.46
C GLN A 123 18.80 -88.10 11.37
N GLN A 124 17.78 -88.56 12.10
CA GLN A 124 17.85 -89.84 12.81
C GLN A 124 17.69 -90.96 11.78
N LYS A 125 18.84 -91.42 11.27
CA LYS A 125 18.99 -92.76 10.72
C LYS A 125 18.40 -93.75 11.72
N SER A 126 17.47 -94.55 11.22
CA SER A 126 17.03 -95.81 11.79
C SER A 126 18.26 -96.69 12.10
N LYS A 127 18.64 -96.74 13.37
CA LYS A 127 19.47 -97.80 13.92
C LYS A 127 19.00 -98.03 15.34
N ASN A 128 18.12 -99.01 15.50
CA ASN A 128 17.96 -99.83 16.69
C ASN A 128 16.98 -100.95 16.33
N LEU A 129 17.48 -101.91 15.56
CA LEU A 129 16.96 -103.26 15.55
C LEU A 129 17.67 -103.97 16.71
N PRO A 130 16.99 -104.45 17.76
CA PRO A 130 17.64 -105.27 18.76
C PRO A 130 17.99 -106.60 18.12
N SER A 131 19.29 -106.80 17.90
CA SER A 131 19.90 -108.10 17.64
C SER A 131 19.73 -108.96 18.90
N PHE A 132 18.69 -109.78 18.93
CA PHE A 132 18.55 -110.80 19.97
C PHE A 132 19.62 -111.87 19.78
N PRO A 133 20.36 -112.25 20.84
CA PRO A 133 21.24 -113.40 20.82
C PRO A 133 20.43 -114.65 20.52
N MET A 134 20.89 -115.42 19.54
CA MET A 134 20.37 -116.74 19.21
C MET A 134 20.81 -117.70 20.33
N GLU A 135 20.04 -117.72 21.42
CA GLU A 135 20.15 -118.72 22.47
C GLU A 135 19.55 -120.04 21.97
N VAL A 136 20.37 -121.08 22.02
CA VAL A 136 20.03 -122.46 21.70
C VAL A 136 18.88 -122.92 22.63
N PRO A 137 17.74 -123.42 22.11
CA PRO A 137 16.66 -123.86 22.96
C PRO A 137 17.08 -125.11 23.77
N PRO A 138 16.70 -125.21 25.05
CA PRO A 138 17.03 -126.36 25.89
C PRO A 138 16.32 -127.64 25.39
N PRO A 139 16.80 -128.84 25.78
CA PRO A 139 16.21 -130.10 25.34
C PRO A 139 14.77 -130.22 25.88
N LEU A 140 13.85 -130.55 24.97
CA LEU A 140 12.44 -130.86 25.26
C LEU A 140 12.32 -131.90 26.39
N PRO A 141 11.57 -131.62 27.48
CA PRO A 141 11.12 -132.68 28.35
C PRO A 141 9.88 -133.34 27.75
N ALA A 142 9.99 -134.67 27.62
CA ALA A 142 8.97 -135.69 27.77
C ALA A 142 7.52 -135.38 27.31
N LYS A 143 7.12 -136.07 26.22
CA LYS A 143 5.73 -136.40 25.83
C LYS A 143 4.73 -135.25 25.99
N ILE A 144 4.79 -134.29 25.06
CA ILE A 144 3.64 -133.40 24.81
C ILE A 144 2.49 -134.30 24.36
N ASN A 145 1.47 -134.37 25.19
CA ASN A 145 0.26 -135.13 24.90
C ASN A 145 -0.41 -134.52 23.65
N ASN A 146 -0.86 -135.34 22.70
CA ASN A 146 -1.51 -134.86 21.45
C ASN A 146 -2.69 -133.90 21.74
N HIS A 147 -3.30 -134.02 22.92
CA HIS A 147 -4.34 -133.12 23.41
C HIS A 147 -3.86 -131.67 23.64
N ASP A 148 -2.61 -131.47 24.10
CA ASP A 148 -2.07 -130.16 24.47
C ASP A 148 -1.66 -129.36 23.21
N LEU A 149 -1.11 -130.04 22.20
CA LEU A 149 -0.85 -129.50 20.87
C LEU A 149 -2.15 -129.09 20.15
N MET A 150 -3.18 -129.94 20.17
CA MET A 150 -4.47 -129.61 19.56
C MET A 150 -5.18 -128.45 20.28
N SER A 151 -5.00 -128.32 21.60
CA SER A 151 -5.52 -127.19 22.37
C SER A 151 -4.79 -125.89 22.02
N ARG A 152 -3.47 -125.94 21.82
CA ARG A 152 -2.67 -124.78 21.39
C ARG A 152 -2.97 -124.35 19.96
N ILE A 153 -3.21 -125.29 19.04
CA ILE A 153 -3.62 -124.99 17.66
C ILE A 153 -4.97 -124.27 17.65
N LYS A 154 -5.96 -124.78 18.39
CA LYS A 154 -7.27 -124.10 18.53
C LYS A 154 -7.14 -122.70 19.13
N ALA A 155 -6.29 -122.54 20.15
CA ALA A 155 -6.05 -121.22 20.76
C ALA A 155 -5.42 -120.23 19.77
N LEU A 156 -4.43 -120.68 18.99
CA LEU A 156 -3.77 -119.85 17.96
C LEU A 156 -4.70 -119.54 16.78
N GLU A 157 -5.56 -120.48 16.37
CA GLU A 157 -6.58 -120.25 15.34
C GLU A 157 -7.62 -119.22 15.80
N GLN A 158 -8.02 -119.29 17.06
CA GLN A 158 -8.92 -118.30 17.66
C GLN A 158 -8.25 -116.93 17.78
N GLU A 159 -7.02 -116.85 18.27
CA GLU A 159 -6.24 -115.60 18.34
C GLU A 159 -6.01 -115.00 16.94
N ASN A 160 -5.73 -115.82 15.91
CA ASN A 160 -5.64 -115.35 14.52
C ASN A 160 -6.97 -114.80 13.99
N SER A 161 -8.09 -115.42 14.37
CA SER A 161 -9.43 -114.93 14.02
C SER A 161 -9.72 -113.58 14.67
N GLU A 162 -9.40 -113.45 15.96
CA GLU A 162 -9.55 -112.21 16.72
C GLU A 162 -8.67 -111.08 16.16
N LEU A 163 -7.40 -111.38 15.83
CA LEU A 163 -6.49 -110.42 15.19
C LEU A 163 -6.98 -109.97 13.80
N LYS A 164 -7.53 -110.89 13.00
CA LYS A 164 -8.14 -110.54 11.70
C LYS A 164 -9.37 -109.63 11.85
N GLN A 165 -10.21 -109.89 12.84
CA GLN A 165 -11.36 -109.03 13.15
C GLN A 165 -10.91 -107.66 13.66
N ALA A 166 -9.89 -107.61 14.52
CA ALA A 166 -9.31 -106.37 15.03
C ALA A 166 -8.67 -105.54 13.90
N ALA A 167 -7.93 -106.17 12.98
CA ALA A 167 -7.35 -105.52 11.81
C ALA A 167 -8.43 -104.97 10.86
N SER A 168 -9.51 -105.74 10.61
CA SER A 168 -10.64 -105.29 9.81
C SER A 168 -11.37 -104.09 10.43
N LEU A 169 -11.58 -104.12 11.75
CA LEU A 169 -12.18 -103.00 12.48
C LEU A 169 -11.29 -101.75 12.46
N MET A 170 -9.98 -101.92 12.60
CA MET A 170 -9.01 -100.83 12.53
C MET A 170 -8.97 -100.20 11.13
N GLU A 171 -8.99 -101.01 10.07
CA GLU A 171 -9.03 -100.49 8.70
C GLU A 171 -10.34 -99.76 8.42
N LYS A 172 -11.47 -100.26 8.93
CA LYS A 172 -12.75 -99.54 8.85
C LYS A 172 -12.69 -98.18 9.56
N LYS A 173 -12.16 -98.13 10.79
CA LYS A 173 -11.97 -96.88 11.55
C LYS A 173 -11.02 -95.91 10.84
N LYS A 174 -9.97 -96.41 10.19
CA LYS A 174 -9.03 -95.60 9.40
C LYS A 174 -9.74 -95.00 8.18
N ASN A 175 -10.55 -95.78 7.46
CA ASN A 175 -11.29 -95.28 6.29
C ASN A 175 -12.34 -94.23 6.70
N GLU A 176 -13.08 -94.46 7.78
CA GLU A 176 -14.01 -93.46 8.35
C GLU A 176 -13.26 -92.17 8.75
N ARG A 177 -12.05 -92.30 9.32
CA ARG A 177 -11.23 -91.14 9.66
C ARG A 177 -10.72 -90.40 8.43
N ILE A 178 -10.36 -91.12 7.36
CA ILE A 178 -9.94 -90.52 6.08
C ILE A 178 -11.10 -89.72 5.49
N GLU A 179 -12.31 -90.27 5.42
CA GLU A 179 -13.50 -89.56 4.90
C GLU A 179 -13.81 -88.29 5.71
N GLN A 180 -13.71 -88.35 7.04
CA GLN A 180 -13.90 -87.18 7.90
C GLN A 180 -12.84 -86.10 7.62
N LEU A 181 -11.59 -86.49 7.44
CA LEU A 181 -10.50 -85.56 7.14
C LEU A 181 -10.67 -84.94 5.75
N GLU A 182 -11.05 -85.72 4.75
CA GLU A 182 -11.34 -85.24 3.40
C GLU A 182 -12.50 -84.23 3.39
N SER A 183 -13.57 -84.51 4.13
CA SER A 183 -14.70 -83.58 4.30
C SER A 183 -14.25 -82.27 4.96
N THR A 184 -13.42 -82.37 6.01
CA THR A 184 -12.88 -81.18 6.71
C THR A 184 -11.99 -80.35 5.79
N ILE A 185 -11.11 -80.99 5.01
CA ILE A 185 -10.24 -80.32 4.03
C ILE A 185 -11.09 -79.58 3.00
N LEU A 186 -12.16 -80.21 2.50
CA LEU A 186 -13.05 -79.59 1.52
C LEU A 186 -13.75 -78.34 2.09
N GLN A 187 -14.24 -78.42 3.33
CA GLN A 187 -14.86 -77.27 4.01
C GLN A 187 -13.86 -76.13 4.23
N VAL A 188 -12.65 -76.45 4.71
CA VAL A 188 -11.58 -75.44 4.89
C VAL A 188 -11.20 -74.80 3.56
N LYS A 189 -11.08 -75.60 2.50
CA LYS A 189 -10.76 -75.09 1.16
C LYS A 189 -11.85 -74.15 0.65
N LYS A 190 -13.13 -74.52 0.81
CA LYS A 190 -14.25 -73.67 0.43
C LYS A 190 -14.25 -72.35 1.22
N ALA A 191 -14.17 -72.42 2.55
CA ALA A 191 -14.14 -71.24 3.40
C ALA A 191 -12.93 -70.33 3.09
N SER A 192 -11.78 -70.92 2.77
CA SER A 192 -10.58 -70.16 2.36
C SER A 192 -10.79 -69.45 1.03
N MET A 193 -11.43 -70.11 0.05
CA MET A 193 -11.73 -69.52 -1.26
C MET A 193 -12.74 -68.37 -1.12
N ASP A 194 -13.84 -68.59 -0.40
CA ASP A 194 -14.85 -67.55 -0.13
C ASP A 194 -14.22 -66.33 0.56
N SER A 195 -13.24 -66.56 1.45
CA SER A 195 -12.49 -65.47 2.12
C SER A 195 -11.61 -64.68 1.15
N ILE A 196 -10.99 -65.35 0.16
CA ILE A 196 -10.17 -64.69 -0.87
C ILE A 196 -11.04 -63.82 -1.76
N ASP A 197 -12.18 -64.35 -2.24
CA ASP A 197 -13.10 -63.61 -3.11
C ASP A 197 -13.60 -62.33 -2.44
N ILE A 198 -13.98 -62.40 -1.15
CA ILE A 198 -14.38 -61.22 -0.37
C ILE A 198 -13.24 -60.19 -0.27
N LEU A 199 -12.01 -60.64 -0.02
CA LEU A 199 -10.85 -59.75 0.11
C LEU A 199 -10.54 -59.06 -1.22
N GLU A 200 -10.64 -59.77 -2.34
CA GLU A 200 -10.47 -59.19 -3.68
C GLU A 200 -11.53 -58.14 -3.99
N ASP A 201 -12.79 -58.40 -3.64
CA ASP A 201 -13.88 -57.44 -3.81
C ASP A 201 -13.69 -56.19 -2.96
N ILE A 202 -13.30 -56.34 -1.69
CA ILE A 202 -12.97 -55.20 -0.81
C ILE A 202 -11.81 -54.39 -1.41
N HIS A 203 -10.76 -55.06 -1.89
CA HIS A 203 -9.62 -54.38 -2.49
C HIS A 203 -10.03 -53.62 -3.77
N ARG A 204 -10.83 -54.25 -4.64
CA ARG A 204 -11.37 -53.64 -5.85
C ARG A 204 -12.21 -52.40 -5.53
N GLN A 205 -13.11 -52.50 -4.56
CA GLN A 205 -13.92 -51.36 -4.11
C GLN A 205 -13.06 -50.23 -3.58
N LYS A 206 -12.05 -50.54 -2.76
CA LYS A 206 -11.14 -49.53 -2.21
C LYS A 206 -10.32 -48.84 -3.31
N MET A 207 -9.86 -49.58 -4.31
CA MET A 207 -9.17 -49.02 -5.47
C MET A 207 -10.07 -48.13 -6.32
N GLN A 208 -11.34 -48.53 -6.52
CA GLN A 208 -12.32 -47.71 -7.24
C GLN A 208 -12.65 -46.42 -6.48
N GLN A 209 -12.85 -46.49 -5.16
CA GLN A 209 -13.06 -45.32 -4.31
C GLN A 209 -11.86 -44.36 -4.36
N MET A 210 -10.65 -44.89 -4.28
CA MET A 210 -9.43 -44.09 -4.39
C MET A 210 -9.30 -43.43 -5.77
N ALA A 211 -9.60 -44.16 -6.85
CA ALA A 211 -9.57 -43.61 -8.20
C ALA A 211 -10.61 -42.50 -8.41
N ALA A 212 -11.84 -42.67 -7.89
CA ALA A 212 -12.88 -41.65 -7.95
C ALA A 212 -12.47 -40.40 -7.17
N SER A 213 -11.97 -40.56 -5.94
CA SER A 213 -11.49 -39.44 -5.12
C SER A 213 -10.33 -38.69 -5.79
N LEU A 214 -9.40 -39.40 -6.44
CA LEU A 214 -8.30 -38.79 -7.17
C LEU A 214 -8.81 -37.98 -8.38
N GLU A 215 -9.81 -38.46 -9.10
CA GLU A 215 -10.37 -37.73 -10.25
C GLU A 215 -11.14 -36.48 -9.81
N ASP A 216 -11.84 -36.54 -8.68
CA ASP A 216 -12.51 -35.37 -8.10
C ASP A 216 -11.50 -34.30 -7.66
N GLU A 217 -10.39 -34.69 -7.01
CA GLU A 217 -9.33 -33.74 -6.68
C GLU A 217 -8.67 -33.16 -7.93
N LYS A 218 -8.40 -33.97 -8.97
CA LYS A 218 -7.90 -33.47 -10.25
C LYS A 218 -8.85 -32.46 -10.89
N ARG A 219 -10.16 -32.70 -10.82
CA ARG A 219 -11.19 -31.78 -11.31
C ARG A 219 -11.14 -30.46 -10.58
N LYS A 220 -11.09 -30.50 -9.25
CA LYS A 220 -10.99 -29.32 -8.39
C LYS A 220 -9.74 -28.51 -8.67
N VAL A 221 -8.60 -29.18 -8.89
CA VAL A 221 -7.34 -28.50 -9.29
C VAL A 221 -7.50 -27.81 -10.65
N ARG A 222 -8.16 -28.45 -11.63
CA ARG A 222 -8.42 -27.81 -12.95
C ARG A 222 -9.31 -26.58 -12.81
N GLU A 223 -10.37 -26.65 -12.00
CA GLU A 223 -11.27 -25.52 -11.73
C GLU A 223 -10.55 -24.34 -11.06
N LEU A 224 -9.74 -24.62 -10.03
CA LEU A 224 -8.93 -23.59 -9.37
C LEU A 224 -7.90 -22.96 -10.30
N LEU A 225 -7.30 -23.73 -11.21
CA LEU A 225 -6.40 -23.21 -12.24
C LEU A 225 -7.13 -22.31 -13.24
N THR A 226 -8.36 -22.65 -13.64
CA THR A 226 -9.17 -21.77 -14.50
C THR A 226 -9.53 -20.47 -13.80
N GLU A 227 -10.00 -20.53 -12.54
CA GLU A 227 -10.34 -19.34 -11.76
C GLU A 227 -9.12 -18.45 -11.53
N GLN A 228 -7.95 -19.03 -11.24
CA GLN A 228 -6.70 -18.28 -11.11
C GLN A 228 -6.35 -17.54 -12.41
N ASN A 229 -6.50 -18.19 -13.56
CA ASN A 229 -6.20 -17.58 -14.86
C ASN A 229 -7.17 -16.46 -15.21
N ASP A 230 -8.47 -16.64 -14.93
CA ASP A 230 -9.50 -15.64 -15.16
C ASP A 230 -9.29 -14.41 -14.27
N LEU A 231 -8.97 -14.62 -12.99
CA LEU A 231 -8.62 -13.54 -12.06
C LEU A 231 -7.36 -12.80 -12.53
N ARG A 232 -6.33 -13.52 -12.98
CA ARG A 232 -5.10 -12.91 -13.51
C ARG A 232 -5.41 -12.05 -14.75
N LYS A 233 -6.25 -12.56 -15.65
CA LYS A 233 -6.67 -11.85 -16.87
C LYS A 233 -7.45 -10.58 -16.52
N ALA A 234 -8.46 -10.69 -15.65
CA ALA A 234 -9.24 -9.54 -15.19
C ALA A 234 -8.37 -8.49 -14.49
N GLY A 235 -7.36 -8.92 -13.72
CA GLY A 235 -6.37 -8.03 -13.10
C GLY A 235 -5.56 -7.24 -14.14
N LEU A 236 -5.13 -7.89 -15.23
CA LEU A 236 -4.40 -7.22 -16.31
C LEU A 236 -5.28 -6.21 -17.07
N GLU A 237 -6.51 -6.60 -17.41
CA GLU A 237 -7.47 -5.72 -18.09
C GLU A 237 -7.79 -4.47 -17.24
N ALA A 238 -7.90 -4.64 -15.91
CA ALA A 238 -8.09 -3.51 -15.00
C ALA A 238 -6.89 -2.57 -14.97
N ILE A 239 -5.66 -3.09 -14.94
CA ILE A 239 -4.43 -2.29 -14.99
C ILE A 239 -4.38 -1.47 -16.29
N GLU A 240 -4.62 -2.12 -17.44
CA GLU A 240 -4.62 -1.46 -18.74
C GLU A 240 -5.67 -0.32 -18.82
N SER A 241 -6.86 -0.56 -18.27
CA SER A 241 -7.91 0.47 -18.17
C SER A 241 -7.48 1.67 -17.33
N TYR A 242 -6.84 1.42 -16.18
CA TYR A 242 -6.33 2.50 -15.32
C TYR A 242 -5.20 3.27 -15.99
N GLU A 243 -4.25 2.59 -16.63
CA GLU A 243 -3.15 3.21 -17.37
C GLU A 243 -3.65 4.12 -18.49
N SER A 244 -4.63 3.64 -19.29
CA SER A 244 -5.28 4.44 -20.33
C SER A 244 -5.95 5.69 -19.78
N THR A 245 -6.65 5.56 -18.65
CA THR A 245 -7.30 6.68 -17.96
C THR A 245 -6.28 7.70 -17.46
N LEU A 246 -5.19 7.24 -16.82
CA LEU A 246 -4.11 8.09 -16.35
C LEU A 246 -3.43 8.83 -17.50
N ALA A 247 -3.13 8.16 -18.61
CA ALA A 247 -2.59 8.79 -19.80
C ALA A 247 -3.53 9.88 -20.36
N GLY A 248 -4.84 9.64 -20.32
CA GLY A 248 -5.86 10.64 -20.66
C GLY A 248 -5.79 11.89 -19.77
N PHE A 249 -5.68 11.71 -18.45
CA PHE A 249 -5.52 12.81 -17.50
C PHE A 249 -4.21 13.58 -17.69
N GLU A 250 -3.09 12.90 -17.91
CA GLU A 250 -1.79 13.54 -18.17
C GLU A 250 -1.82 14.39 -19.43
N LYS A 251 -2.42 13.87 -20.51
CA LYS A 251 -2.61 14.61 -21.76
C LYS A 251 -3.49 15.85 -21.55
N SER A 252 -4.58 15.73 -20.78
CA SER A 252 -5.45 16.85 -20.45
C SER A 252 -4.75 17.92 -19.60
N LYS A 253 -3.97 17.49 -18.61
CA LYS A 253 -3.16 18.36 -17.75
C LYS A 253 -2.09 19.10 -18.55
N LEU A 254 -1.41 18.42 -19.48
CA LEU A 254 -0.40 19.03 -20.34
C LEU A 254 -1.02 20.10 -21.26
N LYS A 255 -2.15 19.79 -21.90
CA LYS A 255 -2.89 20.77 -22.72
C LYS A 255 -3.32 21.98 -21.91
N SER A 256 -3.88 21.75 -20.72
CA SER A 256 -4.29 22.84 -19.83
C SER A 256 -3.10 23.72 -19.47
N ARG A 257 -1.95 23.11 -19.11
CA ARG A 257 -0.72 23.86 -18.81
C ARG A 257 -0.22 24.68 -20.01
N GLN A 258 -0.25 24.12 -21.22
CA GLN A 258 0.12 24.85 -22.44
C GLN A 258 -0.77 26.07 -22.66
N ILE A 259 -2.08 25.94 -22.46
CA ILE A 259 -3.02 27.06 -22.57
C ILE A 259 -2.70 28.13 -21.53
N TRP A 260 -2.53 27.73 -20.26
CA TRP A 260 -2.17 28.66 -19.18
C TRP A 260 -0.85 29.39 -19.43
N ASP A 261 0.16 28.73 -19.98
CA ASP A 261 1.45 29.34 -20.28
C ASP A 261 1.35 30.31 -21.48
N LEU A 262 0.55 29.98 -22.50
CA LEU A 262 0.27 30.88 -23.62
C LEU A 262 -0.50 32.13 -23.17
N GLU A 263 -1.52 31.96 -22.33
CA GLU A 263 -2.33 33.05 -21.82
C GLU A 263 -1.52 33.95 -20.88
N ARG A 264 -0.67 33.37 -20.01
CA ARG A 264 0.28 34.14 -19.20
C ARG A 264 1.22 34.97 -20.06
N LYS A 265 1.78 34.38 -21.13
CA LYS A 265 2.67 35.11 -22.03
C LYS A 265 1.96 36.26 -22.73
N LYS A 266 0.74 36.03 -23.22
CA LYS A 266 -0.08 37.07 -23.86
C LYS A 266 -0.34 38.25 -22.91
N MET A 267 -0.73 37.95 -21.66
CA MET A 267 -0.94 38.98 -20.63
C MET A 267 0.34 39.78 -20.33
N GLN A 268 1.50 39.10 -20.27
CA GLN A 268 2.78 39.77 -20.08
C GLN A 268 3.13 40.69 -21.26
N ASP A 269 2.95 40.20 -22.50
CA ASP A 269 3.23 40.98 -23.71
C ASP A 269 2.32 42.23 -23.79
N GLU A 270 1.04 42.10 -23.40
CA GLU A 270 0.09 43.23 -23.31
C GLU A 270 0.50 44.24 -22.23
N GLN A 271 0.90 43.77 -21.05
CA GLN A 271 1.39 44.63 -19.97
C GLN A 271 2.66 45.38 -20.38
N ASP A 272 3.62 44.70 -21.01
CA ASP A 272 4.86 45.30 -21.48
C ASP A 272 4.61 46.33 -22.59
N ALA A 273 3.65 46.06 -23.50
CA ALA A 273 3.25 47.00 -24.53
C ALA A 273 2.59 48.26 -23.94
N MET A 274 1.70 48.08 -22.96
CA MET A 274 1.08 49.20 -22.24
C MET A 274 2.12 50.03 -21.50
N LEU A 275 3.05 49.38 -20.80
CA LEU A 275 4.13 50.05 -20.10
C LEU A 275 5.01 50.86 -21.05
N LYS A 276 5.35 50.33 -22.23
CA LYS A 276 6.09 51.07 -23.27
C LYS A 276 5.31 52.28 -23.77
N SER A 277 4.01 52.14 -23.99
CA SER A 277 3.14 53.26 -24.39
C SER A 277 3.11 54.37 -23.34
N HIS A 278 2.92 54.03 -22.06
CA HIS A 278 2.95 55.01 -20.98
C HIS A 278 4.32 55.69 -20.85
N HIS A 279 5.43 54.95 -20.95
CA HIS A 279 6.77 55.55 -20.97
C HIS A 279 6.95 56.54 -22.13
N GLN A 280 6.39 56.24 -23.31
CA GLN A 280 6.45 57.14 -24.44
C GLN A 280 5.64 58.43 -24.18
N GLN A 281 4.45 58.31 -23.61
CA GLN A 281 3.63 59.47 -23.24
C GLN A 281 4.34 60.36 -22.22
N VAL A 282 4.91 59.76 -21.16
CA VAL A 282 5.70 60.50 -20.15
C VAL A 282 6.87 61.21 -20.82
N ARG A 283 7.58 60.56 -21.74
CA ARG A 283 8.69 61.20 -22.46
C ARG A 283 8.26 62.42 -23.26
N LEU A 284 7.12 62.33 -23.95
CA LEU A 284 6.58 63.46 -24.71
C LEU A 284 6.15 64.60 -23.79
N LEU A 285 5.49 64.30 -22.68
CA LEU A 285 5.10 65.32 -21.70
C LEU A 285 6.32 66.02 -21.08
N LEU A 286 7.40 65.27 -20.79
CA LEU A 286 8.65 65.87 -20.32
C LEU A 286 9.25 66.82 -21.38
N GLN A 287 9.23 66.42 -22.65
CA GLN A 287 9.66 67.31 -23.74
C GLN A 287 8.79 68.57 -23.84
N ASP A 288 7.48 68.43 -23.71
CA ASP A 288 6.57 69.58 -23.71
C ASP A 288 6.86 70.52 -22.53
N ILE A 289 7.10 69.98 -21.32
CA ILE A 289 7.52 70.75 -20.15
C ILE A 289 8.80 71.54 -20.44
N ASP A 290 9.85 70.90 -20.97
CA ASP A 290 11.11 71.57 -21.31
C ASP A 290 10.89 72.73 -22.30
N THR A 291 10.01 72.54 -23.30
CA THR A 291 9.69 73.62 -24.25
C THR A 291 8.94 74.78 -23.58
N LEU A 292 8.02 74.49 -22.66
CA LEU A 292 7.29 75.51 -21.91
C LEU A 292 8.22 76.29 -20.98
N GLU A 293 9.16 75.61 -20.32
CA GLU A 293 10.17 76.27 -19.48
C GLU A 293 11.04 77.23 -20.30
N MET A 294 11.47 76.82 -21.49
CA MET A 294 12.24 77.68 -22.40
C MET A 294 11.46 78.92 -22.83
N VAL A 295 10.18 78.76 -23.21
CA VAL A 295 9.30 79.88 -23.60
C VAL A 295 9.05 80.82 -22.42
N LEU A 296 8.82 80.25 -21.23
CA LEU A 296 8.61 81.02 -20.00
C LEU A 296 9.86 81.85 -19.66
N HIS A 297 11.05 81.25 -19.78
CA HIS A 297 12.32 81.95 -19.53
C HIS A 297 12.57 83.11 -20.50
N ASP A 298 12.32 82.91 -21.81
CA ASP A 298 12.42 83.98 -22.82
C ASP A 298 11.43 85.11 -22.54
N LYS A 299 10.18 84.78 -22.20
CA LYS A 299 9.16 85.79 -21.86
C LYS A 299 9.54 86.58 -20.62
N MET A 300 10.00 85.91 -19.57
CA MET A 300 10.46 86.56 -18.34
C MET A 300 11.63 87.50 -18.60
N THR A 301 12.60 87.11 -19.44
CA THR A 301 13.72 87.96 -19.84
C THR A 301 13.25 89.23 -20.56
N LYS A 302 12.32 89.09 -21.51
CA LYS A 302 11.72 90.22 -22.23
C LYS A 302 10.94 91.16 -21.32
N GLU A 303 10.21 90.61 -20.33
CA GLU A 303 9.52 91.43 -19.34
C GLU A 303 10.49 92.24 -18.48
N VAL A 304 11.62 91.65 -18.07
CA VAL A 304 12.69 92.36 -17.36
C VAL A 304 13.24 93.51 -18.23
N ASP A 305 13.55 93.27 -19.50
CA ASP A 305 14.04 94.31 -20.43
C ASP A 305 13.03 95.46 -20.65
N LEU A 306 11.73 95.13 -20.71
CA LEU A 306 10.65 96.11 -20.82
C LEU A 306 10.54 96.96 -19.55
N VAL A 307 10.63 96.33 -18.37
CA VAL A 307 10.62 97.03 -17.08
C VAL A 307 11.79 98.00 -16.98
N ASP A 308 12.99 97.57 -17.37
CA ASP A 308 14.18 98.42 -17.40
C ASP A 308 14.05 99.58 -18.39
N SER A 309 13.48 99.33 -19.56
CA SER A 309 13.22 100.38 -20.57
C SER A 309 12.20 101.40 -20.08
N LEU A 310 11.11 100.94 -19.45
CA LEU A 310 10.10 101.81 -18.84
C LEU A 310 10.72 102.66 -17.71
N LYS A 311 11.62 102.09 -16.91
CA LYS A 311 12.35 102.80 -15.86
C LYS A 311 13.23 103.91 -16.43
N ARG A 312 13.97 103.65 -17.51
CA ARG A 312 14.75 104.67 -18.24
C ARG A 312 13.87 105.79 -18.78
N GLU A 313 12.74 105.45 -19.40
CA GLU A 313 11.82 106.44 -19.97
C GLU A 313 11.14 107.29 -18.89
N LYS A 314 10.80 106.70 -17.74
CA LYS A 314 10.31 107.44 -16.56
C LYS A 314 11.35 108.42 -16.03
N GLN A 315 12.63 108.01 -15.96
CA GLN A 315 13.71 108.90 -15.56
C GLN A 315 13.87 110.07 -16.55
N ASN A 316 13.83 109.79 -17.86
CA ASN A 316 13.90 110.82 -18.91
C ASN A 316 12.72 111.81 -18.83
N ASN A 317 11.49 111.31 -18.70
CA ASN A 317 10.31 112.16 -18.52
C ASN A 317 10.37 113.01 -17.24
N SER A 318 10.95 112.49 -16.16
CA SER A 318 11.18 113.25 -14.93
C SER A 318 12.17 114.41 -15.16
N LEU A 319 13.25 114.17 -15.90
CA LEU A 319 14.22 115.19 -16.31
C LEU A 319 13.56 116.27 -17.17
N LEU A 320 12.88 115.88 -18.25
CA LEU A 320 12.16 116.80 -19.14
C LEU A 320 11.09 117.60 -18.40
N THR A 321 10.36 116.99 -17.46
CA THR A 321 9.39 117.69 -16.61
C THR A 321 10.06 118.76 -15.75
N THR A 322 11.26 118.46 -15.24
CA THR A 322 12.06 119.42 -14.45
C THR A 322 12.56 120.56 -15.33
N GLU A 323 13.05 120.27 -16.53
CA GLU A 323 13.45 121.28 -17.52
C GLU A 323 12.28 122.17 -17.93
N LEU A 324 11.10 121.60 -18.25
CA LEU A 324 9.89 122.35 -18.58
C LEU A 324 9.45 123.26 -17.44
N LYS A 325 9.53 122.80 -16.18
CA LYS A 325 9.29 123.65 -15.00
C LYS A 325 10.28 124.82 -14.96
N GLY A 326 11.56 124.57 -15.25
CA GLY A 326 12.60 125.59 -15.35
C GLY A 326 12.34 126.61 -16.47
N ILE A 327 12.04 126.16 -17.68
CA ILE A 327 11.71 127.03 -18.82
C ILE A 327 10.44 127.84 -18.53
N LYS A 328 9.41 127.23 -17.94
CA LYS A 328 8.19 127.94 -17.54
C LYS A 328 8.48 129.02 -16.49
N PHE A 329 9.39 128.75 -15.56
CA PHE A 329 9.86 129.74 -14.59
C PHE A 329 10.59 130.89 -15.29
N GLN A 330 11.50 130.60 -16.23
CA GLN A 330 12.19 131.61 -17.03
C GLN A 330 11.24 132.46 -17.87
N LEU A 331 10.27 131.84 -18.57
CA LEU A 331 9.25 132.55 -19.34
C LEU A 331 8.39 133.46 -18.46
N LYS A 332 8.04 133.02 -17.24
CA LYS A 332 7.29 133.83 -16.27
C LYS A 332 8.08 135.05 -15.79
N ILE A 333 9.41 134.98 -15.78
CA ILE A 333 10.28 136.13 -15.53
C ILE A 333 10.28 137.07 -16.74
N SER A 334 10.40 136.53 -17.96
CA SER A 334 10.46 137.32 -19.20
C SER A 334 9.13 138.02 -19.57
N THR A 335 7.97 137.40 -19.30
CA THR A 335 6.66 138.02 -19.58
C THR A 335 6.29 139.14 -18.60
N ASN A 336 7.02 139.29 -17.49
CA ASN A 336 6.87 140.42 -16.59
C ASN A 336 7.65 141.67 -17.03
N PHE A 337 8.39 141.63 -18.16
CA PHE A 337 9.15 142.78 -18.68
C PHE A 337 8.53 143.47 -19.92
N THR A 338 7.38 142.99 -20.44
CA THR A 338 6.62 143.68 -21.49
C THR A 338 5.11 143.56 -21.26
N ALA A 339 4.60 144.32 -20.29
CA ALA A 339 3.16 144.56 -20.13
C ALA A 339 2.93 146.09 -20.03
N GLY A 340 2.66 146.70 -21.18
CA GLY A 340 2.25 148.10 -21.33
C GLY A 340 1.28 148.24 -22.52
N SER A 341 0.05 148.66 -22.18
CA SER A 341 -1.07 149.19 -22.99
C SER A 341 -1.81 148.29 -24.00
N ASP A 342 -3.05 147.97 -23.61
CA ASP A 342 -4.35 148.09 -24.31
C ASP A 342 -4.61 147.47 -25.70
N GLY A 343 -5.70 146.69 -25.77
CA GLY A 343 -6.39 146.34 -27.01
C GLY A 343 -7.25 145.08 -26.92
N ALA A 344 -8.54 145.25 -26.64
CA ALA A 344 -9.55 144.20 -26.58
C ALA A 344 -9.77 143.49 -27.93
N ALA A 345 -9.88 142.15 -27.92
CA ALA A 345 -10.73 141.39 -28.84
C ALA A 345 -10.96 139.97 -28.30
N ALA A 346 -12.23 139.59 -28.25
CA ALA A 346 -12.75 138.29 -27.84
C ALA A 346 -12.31 137.14 -28.77
N ALA A 347 -12.18 135.92 -28.23
CA ALA A 347 -12.90 134.74 -28.73
C ALA A 347 -12.52 133.45 -27.97
N ASN A 348 -13.55 132.80 -27.45
CA ASN A 348 -13.77 131.35 -27.34
C ASN A 348 -12.77 130.48 -26.57
N TYR A 349 -13.11 130.32 -25.29
CA TYR A 349 -13.05 129.05 -24.60
C TYR A 349 -13.81 127.95 -25.37
N HIS A 350 -13.13 126.88 -25.78
CA HIS A 350 -13.77 125.57 -25.90
C HIS A 350 -13.43 124.73 -24.67
N ARG A 351 -14.34 124.82 -23.70
CA ARG A 351 -14.56 123.84 -22.65
C ARG A 351 -15.13 122.58 -23.29
N TRP A 352 -14.36 121.50 -23.37
CA TRP A 352 -14.93 120.16 -23.59
C TRP A 352 -15.09 119.47 -22.23
N SER A 353 -16.34 119.47 -21.78
CA SER A 353 -16.85 118.62 -20.72
C SER A 353 -17.73 117.59 -21.41
N ILE A 354 -17.30 116.33 -21.44
CA ILE A 354 -18.20 115.19 -21.56
C ILE A 354 -17.98 114.35 -20.31
N ARG A 355 -19.00 114.39 -19.47
CA ARG A 355 -19.23 113.50 -18.35
C ARG A 355 -20.26 112.50 -18.87
N ASP A 356 -19.91 111.22 -18.95
CA ASP A 356 -20.67 110.13 -18.32
C ASP A 356 -20.27 108.75 -18.86
N LYS A 357 -20.08 107.84 -17.89
CA LYS A 357 -20.42 106.40 -17.89
C LYS A 357 -19.52 105.47 -18.70
N LEU A 358 -18.64 104.77 -18.00
CA LEU A 358 -18.91 103.36 -17.69
C LEU A 358 -18.10 102.92 -16.46
N ASP A 359 -18.83 102.70 -15.37
CA ASP A 359 -18.41 101.91 -14.23
C ASP A 359 -18.14 100.47 -14.70
N THR A 360 -16.94 99.97 -14.44
CA THR A 360 -16.72 98.52 -14.26
C THR A 360 -15.82 98.33 -13.04
N PRO A 361 -16.26 97.57 -12.01
CA PRO A 361 -15.53 97.41 -10.76
C PRO A 361 -14.23 96.63 -10.94
N ILE A 362 -13.24 97.04 -10.17
CA ILE A 362 -12.03 96.28 -9.83
C ILE A 362 -12.47 95.20 -8.84
N PRO A 363 -12.25 93.89 -9.10
CA PRO A 363 -12.30 92.89 -8.06
C PRO A 363 -10.98 92.97 -7.28
N GLU A 364 -11.08 93.42 -6.04
CA GLU A 364 -10.07 93.26 -5.01
C GLU A 364 -9.91 91.77 -4.67
N GLU A 365 -8.71 91.45 -4.24
CA GLU A 365 -8.27 90.17 -3.70
C GLU A 365 -9.16 89.75 -2.51
N GLU A 366 -9.73 88.55 -2.58
CA GLU A 366 -10.13 87.81 -1.38
C GLU A 366 -9.26 86.55 -1.31
N GLU A 367 -8.24 86.65 -0.46
CA GLU A 367 -7.63 85.51 0.21
C GLU A 367 -8.70 84.86 1.10
N GLU A 368 -9.17 83.67 0.71
CA GLU A 368 -9.79 82.73 1.64
C GLU A 368 -8.87 81.52 1.79
N ASP A 369 -7.99 81.61 2.79
CA ASP A 369 -7.60 80.46 3.58
C ASP A 369 -8.88 79.91 4.25
N ASN A 370 -9.23 78.64 4.01
CA ASN A 370 -9.78 77.73 5.02
C ASN A 370 -9.86 76.29 4.49
N GLU A 371 -9.19 75.41 5.24
CA GLU A 371 -9.60 74.05 5.62
C GLU A 371 -9.63 72.99 4.49
N GLU A 372 -8.60 72.17 4.33
CA GLU A 372 -8.42 70.91 5.09
C GLU A 372 -9.75 70.27 5.50
N ASP A 373 -10.37 69.47 4.62
CA ASP A 373 -10.95 68.15 4.96
C ASP A 373 -11.82 67.60 3.83
N LEU A 374 -11.19 66.91 2.86
CA LEU A 374 -11.86 65.88 2.04
C LEU A 374 -10.90 64.69 1.81
N PHE A 375 -10.33 64.18 2.90
CA PHE A 375 -9.76 62.84 2.97
C PHE A 375 -10.59 61.99 3.94
N ASN A 376 -11.85 61.69 3.60
CA ASN A 376 -12.52 60.55 4.23
C ASN A 376 -13.67 59.95 3.41
N ASP A 377 -13.45 59.69 2.12
CA ASP A 377 -14.23 58.66 1.45
C ASP A 377 -13.66 57.29 1.81
N SER A 378 -14.06 56.85 3.01
CA SER A 378 -14.37 55.47 3.37
C SER A 378 -13.85 54.44 2.36
N ILE A 379 -12.59 54.04 2.55
CA ILE A 379 -12.06 52.82 1.93
C ILE A 379 -13.05 51.72 2.30
N MET A 380 -13.80 51.29 1.29
CA MET A 380 -14.66 50.13 1.32
C MET A 380 -13.83 48.93 1.78
N ASN A 381 -13.77 48.71 3.10
CA ASN A 381 -13.13 47.55 3.70
C ASN A 381 -13.93 46.31 3.28
N ILE A 382 -13.48 45.72 2.17
CA ILE A 382 -13.89 44.42 1.70
C ILE A 382 -13.01 43.41 2.43
N CYS A 383 -13.62 42.56 3.24
CA CYS A 383 -12.92 41.52 3.96
C CYS A 383 -12.29 40.52 2.97
N ALA A 384 -10.96 40.40 2.96
CA ALA A 384 -10.22 39.55 2.03
C ALA A 384 -10.51 38.04 2.16
N LEU A 385 -11.27 37.61 3.18
CA LEU A 385 -11.66 36.21 3.39
C LEU A 385 -13.07 35.87 2.90
N CYS A 386 -14.01 36.81 2.97
CA CYS A 386 -15.40 36.57 2.61
C CYS A 386 -15.95 37.50 1.52
N GLU A 387 -15.13 38.46 1.08
CA GLU A 387 -15.42 39.44 0.04
C GLU A 387 -16.64 40.33 0.33
N GLN A 388 -17.10 40.37 1.59
CA GLN A 388 -18.19 41.26 2.04
C GLN A 388 -17.64 42.58 2.58
N LYS A 389 -18.41 43.66 2.37
CA LYS A 389 -18.09 45.02 2.79
C LYS A 389 -18.45 45.24 4.27
N GLY A 390 -17.71 46.12 4.95
CA GLY A 390 -18.10 46.70 6.24
C GLY A 390 -17.51 46.04 7.49
N HIS A 391 -16.50 45.16 7.35
CA HIS A 391 -15.74 44.61 8.47
C HIS A 391 -14.32 44.24 8.03
N ASP A 392 -13.38 44.17 8.97
CA ASP A 392 -12.00 43.77 8.73
C ASP A 392 -11.78 42.26 8.90
N LEU A 393 -10.54 41.81 8.70
CA LEU A 393 -10.16 40.40 8.86
C LEU A 393 -10.45 39.88 10.28
N ILE A 394 -10.29 40.72 11.31
CA ILE A 394 -10.39 40.34 12.71
C ILE A 394 -11.85 40.09 13.10
N GLN A 395 -12.77 40.86 12.57
CA GLN A 395 -14.21 40.76 12.84
C GLN A 395 -14.96 39.80 11.89
N CYS A 396 -14.23 39.07 11.04
CA CYS A 396 -14.82 38.16 10.08
C CYS A 396 -15.42 36.91 10.76
N HIS A 397 -16.72 36.69 10.57
CA HIS A 397 -17.46 35.50 11.05
C HIS A 397 -16.78 34.17 10.68
N ILE A 398 -16.08 34.11 9.54
CA ILE A 398 -15.39 32.89 9.06
C ILE A 398 -14.21 32.53 9.98
N LEU A 399 -13.46 33.52 10.47
CA LEU A 399 -12.35 33.31 11.41
C LEU A 399 -12.87 32.95 12.81
N ASN A 400 -13.94 33.60 13.26
CA ASN A 400 -14.55 33.28 14.56
C ASN A 400 -15.10 31.84 14.61
N ASN A 401 -15.64 31.32 13.49
CA ASN A 401 -16.10 29.93 13.41
C ASN A 401 -14.95 28.90 13.33
N GLN A 402 -13.76 29.29 12.85
CA GLN A 402 -12.58 28.42 12.86
C GLN A 402 -11.95 28.29 14.24
N GLN A 403 -11.93 29.37 15.05
CA GLN A 403 -11.43 29.31 16.42
C GLN A 403 -12.32 28.45 17.34
N GLN A 404 -13.64 28.46 17.15
CA GLN A 404 -14.55 27.58 17.92
C GLN A 404 -14.42 26.09 17.55
N ARG A 405 -13.99 25.76 16.32
CA ARG A 405 -13.77 24.37 15.89
C ARG A 405 -12.43 23.78 16.37
N GLN A 406 -11.47 24.61 16.75
CA GLN A 406 -10.18 24.16 17.28
C GLN A 406 -10.17 23.93 18.80
N GLN A 407 -11.28 24.22 19.50
CA GLN A 407 -11.42 23.98 20.95
C GLN A 407 -12.23 22.70 21.29
N ILE A 408 -12.65 21.91 20.29
CA ILE A 408 -13.45 20.68 20.47
C ILE A 408 -12.72 19.43 19.92
N ILE A 409 -11.39 19.46 19.85
CA ILE A 409 -10.52 18.28 19.66
C ILE A 409 -9.46 18.34 20.75
#